data_AF-J9Z3S5-F1
#
_entry.id   AF-J9Z3S5-F1
#
_cell.length_a   1.000
_cell.length_b   1.000
_cell.length_c   1.000
_cell.angle_alpha   90.00
_cell.angle_beta   90.00
_cell.angle_gamma   90.00
#
_symmetry.space_group_name_H-M   'P 1'
#
loop_
_entity.id
_entity.type
_entity.pdbx_description
1 polymer ?
#
loop_
_entity_poly.entity_id
_entity_poly.type
_entity_poly.pdbx_seq_one_letter_code
_entity_poly.pdbx_strand_id
1 'polypeptide(L)'
;MIQKNYEIIGASTNGITELPEDYNTIVSPYDAPASVTTTIEITGTILSDLGVSGASSVSLLLNKLLNILWPNNANTVWGTFAKETADLLNEVLSVDDPVVIEANINLEGLKSTLDLYLEALKEWKNDPQNPASQERVRTRFRNVDDDFTHDMPSFAR
;
A
#
# COMPACT_ATOMS: atom_id res chain seq x y z
N MET A 1 -28.07 -34.96 -15.00
CA MET A 1 -27.35 -33.74 -15.42
C MET A 1 -28.06 -32.56 -14.81
N ILE A 2 -27.38 -31.75 -14.00
CA ILE A 2 -27.95 -30.51 -13.44
C ILE A 2 -27.40 -29.37 -14.30
N GLN A 3 -28.28 -28.63 -14.97
CA GLN A 3 -27.94 -27.46 -15.75
C GLN A 3 -28.50 -26.23 -15.03
N LYS A 4 -27.62 -25.25 -14.81
CA LYS A 4 -27.85 -23.97 -14.14
C LYS A 4 -28.92 -23.13 -14.83
N ASN A 5 -29.64 -22.32 -14.06
CA ASN A 5 -30.29 -21.11 -14.56
C ASN A 5 -29.81 -19.92 -13.73
N TYR A 6 -29.22 -18.93 -14.40
CA TYR A 6 -28.99 -17.60 -13.85
C TYR A 6 -30.10 -16.69 -14.38
N GLU A 7 -30.84 -16.05 -13.50
CA GLU A 7 -31.75 -14.96 -13.86
C GLU A 7 -31.11 -13.63 -13.45
N ILE A 8 -30.69 -12.85 -14.46
CA ILE A 8 -30.55 -11.41 -14.30
C ILE A 8 -31.84 -10.82 -14.85
N ILE A 9 -32.74 -10.41 -13.95
CA ILE A 9 -33.91 -9.62 -14.30
C ILE A 9 -33.68 -8.20 -13.81
N GLY A 10 -33.75 -7.27 -14.75
CA GLY A 10 -33.56 -5.85 -14.57
C GLY A 10 -34.61 -5.19 -13.66
N ALA A 11 -34.25 -3.97 -13.29
CA ALA A 11 -34.97 -3.06 -12.42
C ALA A 11 -36.48 -2.94 -12.72
N SER A 12 -37.26 -3.03 -11.65
CA SER A 12 -38.31 -2.08 -11.23
C SER A 12 -39.45 -2.82 -10.55
N THR A 13 -39.48 -2.78 -9.23
CA THR A 13 -40.74 -2.72 -8.49
C THR A 13 -40.63 -1.55 -7.52
N ASN A 14 -41.64 -0.69 -7.51
CA ASN A 14 -41.75 0.50 -6.67
C ASN A 14 -42.02 0.10 -5.20
N GLY A 15 -41.15 -0.70 -4.61
CA GLY A 15 -41.08 -0.91 -3.18
C GLY A 15 -40.09 0.10 -2.62
N ILE A 16 -40.54 0.97 -1.71
CA ILE A 16 -39.63 1.55 -0.73
C ILE A 16 -39.23 0.37 0.14
N THR A 17 -38.20 -0.39 -0.26
CA THR A 17 -37.46 -1.18 0.73
C THR A 17 -36.86 -0.14 1.66
N GLU A 18 -37.52 0.09 2.79
CA GLU A 18 -36.85 0.66 3.95
C GLU A 18 -35.57 -0.15 4.10
N LEU A 19 -34.45 0.52 3.83
CA LEU A 19 -33.15 -0.06 4.10
C LEU A 19 -33.19 -0.47 5.57
N PRO A 20 -32.82 -1.73 5.90
CA PRO A 20 -32.79 -2.15 7.28
C PRO A 20 -31.98 -1.13 8.10
N GLU A 21 -32.44 -0.85 9.33
CA GLU A 21 -31.86 0.19 10.21
C GLU A 21 -30.34 0.03 10.44
N ASP A 22 -29.76 -1.10 10.03
CA ASP A 22 -28.33 -1.40 10.07
C ASP A 22 -27.51 -0.84 8.88
N TYR A 23 -28.14 -0.39 7.79
CA TYR A 23 -27.43 0.25 6.67
C TYR A 23 -26.77 1.59 7.11
N ASN A 24 -27.29 2.17 8.19
CA ASN A 24 -26.74 3.35 8.86
C ASN A 24 -25.94 3.01 10.12
N THR A 25 -25.43 1.77 10.26
CA THR A 25 -24.16 1.66 10.98
C THR A 25 -23.17 2.47 10.15
N ILE A 26 -22.98 3.73 10.55
CA ILE A 26 -21.70 4.40 10.37
C ILE A 26 -20.72 3.32 10.81
N VAL A 27 -20.02 2.71 9.85
CA VAL A 27 -18.91 1.84 10.15
C VAL A 27 -18.03 2.74 10.99
N SER A 28 -18.11 2.53 12.29
CA SER A 28 -17.26 3.22 13.22
C SER A 28 -15.86 3.06 12.65
N PRO A 29 -15.01 4.09 12.54
CA PRO A 29 -13.66 3.89 12.04
C PRO A 29 -12.87 2.83 12.83
N TYR A 30 -13.42 2.38 13.98
CA TYR A 30 -12.96 1.27 14.80
C TYR A 30 -13.39 -0.14 14.34
N ASP A 31 -14.37 -0.28 13.43
CA ASP A 31 -14.84 -1.57 12.85
C ASP A 31 -14.43 -1.73 11.37
N ALA A 32 -13.76 -0.73 10.79
CA ALA A 32 -13.27 -0.81 9.43
C ALA A 32 -12.11 -1.83 9.32
N PRO A 33 -12.00 -2.58 8.21
CA PRO A 33 -10.85 -3.43 7.94
C PRO A 33 -9.54 -2.64 8.06
N ALA A 34 -8.47 -3.29 8.51
CA ALA A 34 -7.22 -2.61 8.80
C ALA A 34 -6.56 -2.02 7.53
N SER A 35 -6.82 -2.60 6.35
CA SER A 35 -6.44 -2.01 5.06
C SER A 35 -7.08 -0.63 4.84
N VAL A 36 -8.34 -0.46 5.22
CA VAL A 36 -9.09 0.79 5.02
C VAL A 36 -8.52 1.88 5.92
N THR A 37 -8.33 1.59 7.20
CA THR A 37 -7.74 2.55 8.15
C THR A 37 -6.32 2.94 7.73
N THR A 38 -5.51 1.97 7.30
CA THR A 38 -4.13 2.22 6.82
C THR A 38 -4.14 3.08 5.56
N THR A 39 -5.06 2.82 4.62
CA THR A 39 -5.20 3.63 3.39
C THR A 39 -5.59 5.08 3.70
N ILE A 40 -6.49 5.29 4.67
CA ILE A 40 -6.85 6.63 5.16
C ILE A 40 -5.62 7.32 5.76
N GLU A 41 -4.82 6.62 6.56
CA GLU A 41 -3.60 7.15 7.17
C GLU A 41 -2.54 7.54 6.13
N ILE A 42 -2.30 6.69 5.13
CA ILE A 42 -1.40 6.97 3.99
C ILE A 42 -1.88 8.24 3.26
N THR A 43 -3.18 8.28 2.92
CA THR A 43 -3.77 9.41 2.21
C THR A 43 -3.65 10.70 3.03
N GLY A 44 -3.99 10.66 4.31
CA GLY A 44 -3.86 11.80 5.22
C GLY A 44 -2.40 12.26 5.37
N THR A 45 -1.46 11.32 5.44
CA THR A 45 -0.02 11.62 5.49
C THR A 45 0.43 12.35 4.22
N ILE A 46 0.08 11.85 3.04
CA ILE A 46 0.42 12.48 1.75
C ILE A 46 -0.24 13.86 1.63
N LEU A 47 -1.54 13.98 1.93
CA LEU A 47 -2.26 15.25 1.84
C LEU A 47 -1.75 16.30 2.85
N SER A 48 -1.31 15.88 4.04
CA SER A 48 -0.70 16.78 5.02
C SER A 48 0.61 17.39 4.53
N ASP A 49 1.28 16.69 3.61
CA ASP A 49 2.55 17.08 3.00
C ASP A 49 2.31 17.96 1.75
N LEU A 50 1.34 17.54 0.92
CA LEU A 50 0.89 18.23 -0.29
C LEU A 50 -0.06 19.39 0.06
N GLY A 51 0.49 20.52 0.51
CA GLY A 51 -0.34 21.71 0.78
C GLY A 51 0.35 22.86 1.47
N VAL A 52 1.60 22.69 1.88
CA VAL A 52 2.32 23.72 2.63
C VAL A 52 3.68 24.00 1.99
N SER A 53 3.89 25.24 1.55
CA SER A 53 5.17 25.69 0.99
C SER A 53 6.27 25.56 2.06
N GLY A 54 7.16 24.58 1.90
CA GLY A 54 8.32 24.35 2.77
C GLY A 54 8.10 23.46 4.00
N ALA A 55 6.94 22.81 4.19
CA ALA A 55 6.65 22.08 5.44
C ALA A 55 7.17 20.65 5.54
N SER A 56 7.76 20.09 4.48
CA SER A 56 8.38 18.78 4.57
C SER A 56 9.52 18.66 3.56
N SER A 57 10.53 17.91 3.97
CA SER A 57 11.51 17.40 3.02
C SER A 57 11.02 16.02 2.59
N VAL A 58 11.23 15.65 1.33
CA VAL A 58 10.89 14.32 0.77
C VAL A 58 11.35 13.17 1.69
N SER A 59 12.49 13.34 2.37
CA SER A 59 12.99 12.37 3.36
C SER A 59 12.04 12.14 4.55
N LEU A 60 11.37 13.20 5.04
CA LEU A 60 10.43 13.08 6.17
C LEU A 60 9.15 12.36 5.73
N LEU A 61 8.60 12.73 4.57
CA LEU A 61 7.44 12.05 4.00
C LEU A 61 7.74 10.56 3.78
N LEU A 62 8.84 10.25 3.09
CA LEU A 62 9.24 8.88 2.81
C LEU A 62 9.42 8.07 4.11
N ASN A 63 10.09 8.65 5.13
CA ASN A 63 10.24 7.99 6.42
C ASN A 63 8.90 7.71 7.11
N LYS A 64 7.94 8.64 7.06
CA LYS A 64 6.58 8.41 7.59
C LYS A 64 5.90 7.25 6.84
N LEU A 65 5.94 7.27 5.52
CA LEU A 65 5.33 6.22 4.69
C LEU A 65 5.97 4.85 4.93
N LEU A 66 7.30 4.76 5.06
CA LEU A 66 7.99 3.51 5.38
C LEU A 66 7.58 2.96 6.75
N ASN A 67 7.39 3.82 7.75
CA ASN A 67 6.92 3.38 9.07
C ASN A 67 5.47 2.89 9.05
N ILE A 68 4.62 3.45 8.18
CA ILE A 68 3.24 3.00 8.00
C ILE A 68 3.19 1.70 7.22
N LEU A 69 3.94 1.58 6.11
CA LEU A 69 3.88 0.43 5.20
C LEU A 69 4.70 -0.78 5.68
N TRP A 70 5.78 -0.55 6.45
CA TRP A 70 6.63 -1.59 7.04
C TRP A 70 6.86 -1.37 8.53
N PRO A 71 5.79 -1.40 9.36
CA PRO A 71 5.93 -1.22 10.79
C PRO A 71 6.82 -2.34 11.36
N ASN A 72 7.76 -1.96 12.24
CA ASN A 72 8.76 -2.88 12.80
C ASN A 72 9.61 -3.63 11.76
N ASN A 73 9.78 -3.07 10.56
CA ASN A 73 10.50 -3.67 9.44
C ASN A 73 9.89 -4.99 8.94
N ALA A 74 8.57 -5.15 9.01
CA ALA A 74 7.87 -6.35 8.57
C ALA A 74 6.80 -6.04 7.50
N ASN A 75 6.47 -7.02 6.65
CA ASN A 75 5.43 -6.92 5.62
C ASN A 75 4.00 -7.13 6.15
N THR A 76 3.76 -6.94 7.44
CA THR A 76 2.46 -7.24 8.07
C THR A 76 1.30 -6.46 7.46
N VAL A 77 1.53 -5.19 7.11
CA VAL A 77 0.53 -4.34 6.44
C VAL A 77 0.22 -4.84 5.03
N TRP A 78 1.23 -5.22 4.26
CA TRP A 78 1.05 -5.80 2.93
C TRP A 78 0.32 -7.15 2.97
N GLY A 79 0.66 -8.01 3.93
CA GLY A 79 -0.07 -9.27 4.17
C GLY A 79 -1.54 -9.02 4.56
N THR A 80 -1.81 -7.96 5.32
CA THR A 80 -3.17 -7.53 5.67
C THR A 80 -3.94 -7.07 4.43
N PHE A 81 -3.33 -6.25 3.57
CA PHE A 81 -3.93 -5.84 2.29
C PHE A 81 -4.29 -7.05 1.41
N ALA A 82 -3.36 -8.00 1.26
CA ALA A 82 -3.60 -9.21 0.47
C ALA A 82 -4.74 -10.05 1.06
N LYS A 83 -4.74 -10.26 2.38
CA LYS A 83 -5.75 -11.09 3.05
C LYS A 83 -7.15 -10.49 2.95
N GLU A 84 -7.28 -9.20 3.25
CA GLU A 84 -8.58 -8.52 3.22
C GLU A 84 -9.11 -8.40 1.78
N THR A 85 -8.23 -8.24 0.78
CA THR A 85 -8.64 -8.28 -0.64
C THR A 85 -9.14 -9.67 -1.05
N ALA A 86 -8.46 -10.74 -0.65
CA ALA A 86 -8.91 -12.11 -0.92
C ALA A 86 -10.29 -12.38 -0.29
N ASP A 87 -10.50 -11.93 0.95
CA ASP A 87 -11.79 -12.05 1.62
C ASP A 87 -12.92 -11.33 0.88
N LEU A 88 -12.67 -10.13 0.35
CA LEU A 88 -13.64 -9.38 -0.47
C LEU A 88 -14.01 -10.10 -1.77
N LEU A 89 -13.06 -10.85 -2.34
CA LEU A 89 -13.28 -11.67 -3.54
C LEU A 89 -13.83 -13.07 -3.22
N ASN A 90 -14.00 -13.40 -1.95
CA ASN A 90 -14.34 -14.74 -1.48
C ASN A 90 -13.34 -15.82 -1.97
N GLU A 91 -12.06 -15.45 -1.98
CA GLU A 91 -10.91 -16.28 -2.31
C GLU A 91 -10.08 -16.60 -1.05
N VAL A 92 -9.29 -17.68 -1.09
CA VAL A 92 -8.42 -18.06 0.03
C VAL A 92 -7.00 -17.61 -0.26
N LEU A 93 -6.47 -16.71 0.57
CA LEU A 93 -5.04 -16.40 0.57
C LEU A 93 -4.26 -17.55 1.22
N SER A 94 -3.39 -18.21 0.45
CA SER A 94 -2.45 -19.20 0.96
C SER A 94 -1.08 -18.57 1.13
N VAL A 95 -0.58 -18.52 2.37
CA VAL A 95 0.75 -17.95 2.68
C VAL A 95 1.90 -18.77 2.10
N ASP A 96 1.65 -20.06 1.82
CA ASP A 96 2.64 -20.97 1.22
C ASP A 96 2.55 -21.00 -0.33
N ASP A 97 1.67 -20.18 -0.93
CA ASP A 97 1.59 -20.06 -2.38
C ASP A 97 2.87 -19.42 -2.94
N PRO A 98 3.50 -20.00 -3.98
CA PRO A 98 4.70 -19.41 -4.60
C PRO A 98 4.54 -17.94 -5.01
N VAL A 99 3.35 -17.51 -5.45
CA VAL A 99 3.08 -16.11 -5.83
C VAL A 99 3.10 -15.19 -4.61
N VAL A 100 2.53 -15.65 -3.49
CA VAL A 100 2.51 -14.88 -2.23
C VAL A 100 3.90 -14.79 -1.63
N ILE A 101 4.68 -15.87 -1.70
CA ILE A 101 6.09 -15.90 -1.25
C ILE A 101 6.93 -14.94 -2.10
N GLU A 102 6.81 -14.99 -3.43
CA GLU A 102 7.53 -14.10 -4.36
C GLU A 102 7.19 -12.63 -4.06
N ALA A 103 5.90 -12.30 -3.94
CA ALA A 103 5.47 -10.95 -3.61
C ALA A 103 6.03 -10.46 -2.26
N ASN A 104 6.05 -11.32 -1.23
CA ASN A 104 6.61 -10.97 0.07
C ASN A 104 8.12 -10.68 -0.02
N ILE A 105 8.89 -11.52 -0.74
CA ILE A 105 10.32 -11.32 -0.94
C ILE A 105 10.59 -10.01 -1.67
N ASN A 106 9.84 -9.71 -2.72
CA ASN A 106 9.99 -8.48 -3.48
C ASN A 106 9.67 -7.25 -2.63
N LEU A 107 8.63 -7.30 -1.79
CA LEU A 107 8.32 -6.22 -0.84
C LEU A 107 9.43 -5.99 0.20
N GLU A 108 10.09 -7.05 0.69
CA GLU A 108 11.27 -6.91 1.56
C GLU A 108 12.45 -6.25 0.82
N GLY A 109 12.66 -6.64 -0.45
CA GLY A 109 13.65 -6.03 -1.35
C GLY A 109 13.41 -4.54 -1.54
N LEU A 110 12.18 -4.16 -1.93
CA LEU A 110 11.79 -2.76 -2.12
C LEU A 110 11.99 -1.93 -0.86
N LYS A 111 11.63 -2.46 0.32
CA LYS A 111 11.89 -1.77 1.59
C LYS A 111 13.37 -1.51 1.81
N SER A 112 14.21 -2.54 1.60
CA SER A 112 15.66 -2.45 1.76
C SER A 112 16.26 -1.37 0.84
N THR A 113 15.87 -1.36 -0.44
CA THR A 113 16.37 -0.37 -1.40
C THR A 113 15.87 1.05 -1.05
N LEU A 114 14.64 1.20 -0.57
CA LEU A 114 14.10 2.49 -0.09
C LEU A 114 14.82 3.00 1.17
N ASP A 115 15.15 2.12 2.13
CA ASP A 115 15.95 2.48 3.31
C ASP A 115 17.34 3.00 2.91
N LEU A 116 18.00 2.32 1.97
CA LEU A 116 19.31 2.74 1.43
C LEU A 116 19.22 4.09 0.69
N TYR A 117 18.13 4.33 -0.04
CA TYR A 117 17.87 5.63 -0.65
C TYR A 117 17.66 6.73 0.40
N LEU A 118 16.88 6.46 1.45
CA LEU A 118 16.64 7.40 2.53
C LEU A 118 17.93 7.77 3.28
N GLU A 119 18.81 6.81 3.51
CA GLU A 119 20.14 7.04 4.09
C GLU A 119 20.99 7.94 3.17
N ALA A 120 21.08 7.61 1.87
CA ALA A 120 21.83 8.42 0.91
C ALA A 120 21.27 9.84 0.77
N LEU A 121 19.94 10.00 0.83
CA LEU A 121 19.29 11.29 0.83
C LEU A 121 19.63 12.10 2.09
N LYS A 122 19.71 11.46 3.26
CA LYS A 122 20.12 12.10 4.52
C LYS A 122 21.57 12.56 4.47
N GLU A 123 22.48 11.73 3.95
CA GLU A 123 23.89 12.08 3.77
C GLU A 123 24.07 13.29 2.84
N TRP A 124 23.44 13.24 1.66
CA TRP A 124 23.51 14.35 0.71
C TRP A 124 22.92 15.65 1.29
N LYS A 125 21.81 15.58 2.05
CA LYS A 125 21.26 16.76 2.71
C LYS A 125 22.20 17.40 3.74
N ASN A 126 23.05 16.60 4.39
CA ASN A 126 24.02 17.09 5.36
C ASN A 126 25.22 17.78 4.69
N ASP A 127 25.63 17.32 3.50
CA ASP A 127 26.70 17.94 2.72
C ASP A 127 26.37 17.95 1.21
N PRO A 128 25.51 18.89 0.75
CA PRO A 128 24.99 18.87 -0.61
C PRO A 128 26.03 19.09 -1.71
N GLN A 129 27.19 19.63 -1.36
CA GLN A 129 28.27 19.94 -2.30
C GLN A 129 29.26 18.78 -2.45
N ASN A 130 29.16 17.75 -1.61
CA ASN A 130 30.03 16.58 -1.70
C ASN A 130 29.69 15.73 -2.93
N PRO A 131 30.60 15.60 -3.92
CA PRO A 131 30.33 14.87 -5.15
C PRO A 131 29.99 13.40 -4.95
N ALA A 132 30.58 12.75 -3.93
CA ALA A 132 30.31 11.34 -3.64
C ALA A 132 28.89 11.15 -3.08
N SER A 133 28.43 12.04 -2.19
CA SER A 133 27.06 11.98 -1.66
C SER A 133 26.02 12.23 -2.77
N GLN A 134 26.29 13.17 -3.67
CA GLN A 134 25.45 13.46 -4.83
C GLN A 134 25.31 12.24 -5.75
N GLU A 135 26.42 11.54 -6.02
CA GLU A 135 26.36 10.35 -6.88
C GLU A 135 25.71 9.15 -6.17
N ARG A 136 25.93 9.00 -4.86
CA ARG A 136 25.28 7.96 -4.06
C ARG A 136 23.76 8.11 -4.10
N VAL A 137 23.22 9.32 -3.85
CA VAL A 137 21.77 9.54 -3.86
C VAL A 137 21.17 9.34 -5.26
N ARG A 138 21.84 9.76 -6.34
CA ARG A 138 21.40 9.49 -7.72
C ARG A 138 21.36 8.00 -8.04
N THR A 139 22.41 7.28 -7.66
CA THR A 139 22.49 5.83 -7.86
C THR A 139 21.38 5.11 -7.11
N ARG A 140 21.19 5.43 -5.82
CA ARG A 140 20.12 4.81 -5.03
C ARG A 140 18.73 5.11 -5.57
N PHE A 141 18.50 6.32 -6.09
CA PHE A 141 17.25 6.65 -6.76
C PHE A 141 16.99 5.75 -7.99
N ARG A 142 17.99 5.58 -8.86
CA ARG A 142 17.87 4.70 -10.03
C ARG A 142 17.63 3.25 -9.62
N ASN A 143 18.31 2.75 -8.60
CA ASN A 143 18.08 1.40 -8.10
C ASN A 143 16.64 1.21 -7.59
N VAL A 144 16.10 2.17 -6.83
CA VAL A 144 14.70 2.12 -6.40
C VAL A 144 13.76 2.05 -7.62
N ASP A 145 13.98 2.91 -8.62
CA ASP A 145 13.18 2.94 -9.85
C ASP A 145 13.24 1.62 -10.63
N ASP A 146 14.44 1.06 -10.78
CA ASP A 146 14.68 -0.22 -11.44
C ASP A 146 14.01 -1.38 -10.67
N ASP A 147 14.16 -1.42 -9.34
CA ASP A 147 13.58 -2.45 -8.47
C ASP A 147 12.04 -2.39 -8.52
N PHE A 148 11.43 -1.20 -8.44
CA PHE A 148 9.98 -1.07 -8.63
C PHE A 148 9.55 -1.55 -10.01
N THR A 149 10.26 -1.16 -11.07
CA THR A 149 9.95 -1.60 -12.44
C THR A 149 10.01 -3.12 -12.58
N HIS A 150 11.01 -3.74 -11.97
CA HIS A 150 11.21 -5.18 -11.97
C HIS A 150 10.14 -5.94 -11.15
N ASP A 151 9.81 -5.43 -9.96
CA ASP A 151 9.00 -6.15 -8.98
C ASP A 151 7.48 -5.94 -9.18
N MET A 152 7.06 -4.81 -9.74
CA MET A 152 5.63 -4.49 -9.92
C MET A 152 4.80 -5.59 -10.62
N PRO A 153 5.31 -6.29 -11.66
CA PRO A 153 4.57 -7.41 -12.27
C PRO A 153 4.20 -8.53 -11.30
N SER A 154 4.93 -8.73 -10.21
CA SER A 154 4.61 -9.78 -9.21
C SER A 154 3.33 -9.48 -8.42
N PHE A 155 2.88 -8.22 -8.36
CA PHE A 155 1.70 -7.79 -7.60
C PHE A 155 0.40 -7.74 -8.43
N ALA A 156 0.47 -8.08 -9.72
CA ALA A 156 -0.65 -8.03 -10.65
C ALA A 156 -1.00 -9.39 -11.29
N ARG A 157 -0.42 -10.47 -10.77
CA ARG A 157 -0.60 -11.83 -11.28
C ARG A 157 -1.74 -12.56 -10.59
#